data_AF-A0A4S3J5L3-F1
#
_entry.id   AF-A0A4S3J5L3-F1
#
_cell.length_a   1.000
_cell.length_b   1.000
_cell.length_c   1.000
_cell.angle_alpha   90.00
_cell.angle_beta   90.00
_cell.angle_gamma   90.00
#
_symmetry.space_group_name_H-M   'P 1'
#
loop_
_entity.id
_entity.type
_entity.pdbx_description
1 polymer ?
#
loop_
_entity_poly.entity_id
_entity_poly.type
_entity_poly.pdbx_seq_one_letter_code
_entity_poly.pdbx_strand_id
1 'polypeptide(L)'
;MALANVVREAQQPVNEIYSRESEIRLHQRLSALQDTVHRKLVDQGILSEDISYELYLNMRYQGTETSIMVRKPQDGDFKQEFKMMHLREFSFLFPNQRPIIVDDVRVRGIGTNGHLRLNRPRLGEELKSTNFTPVSKETVERKVWADVIRNDFITNLN
;
A
#
# COMPACT_ATOMS: atom_id res chain seq x y z
N MET A 1 14.26 -4.46 2.62
CA MET A 1 12.85 -4.09 2.35
C MET A 1 12.19 -5.27 1.64
N ALA A 2 11.56 -6.22 2.34
CA ALA A 2 11.20 -7.49 1.67
C ALA A 2 9.94 -8.18 2.24
N LEU A 3 8.86 -7.42 2.47
CA LEU A 3 7.56 -8.05 2.77
C LEU A 3 6.33 -7.25 2.30
N ALA A 4 6.45 -5.95 2.04
CA ALA A 4 5.31 -5.12 1.65
C ALA A 4 5.00 -5.27 0.16
N ASN A 5 3.71 -5.40 -0.16
CA ASN A 5 3.21 -5.28 -1.53
C ASN A 5 3.47 -3.86 -2.05
N VAL A 6 3.73 -3.74 -3.36
CA VAL A 6 3.88 -2.44 -4.01
C VAL A 6 2.48 -1.93 -4.35
N VAL A 7 2.12 -0.76 -3.83
CA VAL A 7 0.80 -0.16 -4.06
C VAL A 7 0.94 1.09 -4.90
N ARG A 8 0.13 1.20 -5.95
CA ARG A 8 0.00 2.39 -6.78
C ARG A 8 -1.46 2.79 -6.89
N GLU A 9 -1.72 4.07 -6.69
CA GLU A 9 -3.07 4.63 -6.77
C GLU A 9 -3.13 5.72 -7.83
N ALA A 10 -4.29 5.83 -8.47
CA ALA A 10 -4.65 6.94 -9.33
C ALA A 10 -6.10 7.34 -9.06
N GLN A 11 -6.37 8.64 -9.09
CA GLN A 11 -7.69 9.20 -8.84
C GLN A 11 -7.99 10.32 -9.82
N GLN A 12 -9.28 10.53 -10.11
CA GLN A 12 -9.74 11.60 -10.99
C GLN A 12 -11.06 12.20 -10.46
N PRO A 13 -11.18 13.53 -10.35
CA PRO A 13 -12.43 14.19 -9.98
C PRO A 13 -13.47 14.09 -11.10
N VAL A 14 -14.75 13.97 -10.71
CA VAL A 14 -15.88 13.80 -11.65
C VAL A 14 -17.04 14.74 -11.34
N ASN A 15 -17.49 14.81 -10.08
CA ASN A 15 -18.66 15.58 -9.65
C ASN A 15 -19.89 15.41 -10.56
N GLU A 16 -20.46 14.20 -10.61
CA GLU A 16 -21.66 13.89 -11.41
C GLU A 16 -22.72 13.16 -10.56
N ILE A 17 -24.00 13.29 -10.94
CA ILE A 17 -25.09 12.53 -10.33
C ILE A 17 -24.99 11.06 -10.78
N TYR A 18 -24.98 10.12 -9.83
CA TYR A 18 -24.98 8.69 -10.09
C TYR A 18 -26.31 8.23 -10.69
N SER A 19 -26.23 7.79 -11.93
CA SER A 19 -27.32 7.30 -12.77
C SER A 19 -26.79 6.20 -13.70
N ARG A 20 -27.69 5.47 -14.38
CA ARG A 20 -27.29 4.43 -15.34
C ARG A 20 -26.44 4.97 -16.50
N GLU A 21 -26.66 6.21 -16.91
CA GLU A 21 -25.88 6.85 -17.97
C GLU A 21 -24.49 7.29 -17.47
N SER A 22 -24.42 7.90 -16.28
CA SER A 22 -23.13 8.30 -15.71
C SER A 22 -22.28 7.08 -15.33
N GLU A 23 -22.91 5.98 -14.95
CA GLU A 23 -22.23 4.73 -14.62
C GLU A 23 -21.34 4.23 -15.77
N ILE A 24 -21.80 4.34 -17.02
CA ILE A 24 -20.99 3.99 -18.20
C ILE A 24 -19.74 4.88 -18.27
N ARG A 25 -19.88 6.19 -18.08
CA ARG A 25 -18.75 7.13 -18.10
C ARG A 25 -17.79 6.91 -16.93
N LEU A 26 -18.32 6.60 -15.74
CA LEU A 26 -17.53 6.28 -14.55
C LEU A 26 -16.71 5.00 -14.77
N HIS A 27 -17.29 3.97 -15.37
CA HIS A 27 -16.57 2.75 -15.75
C HIS A 27 -15.45 3.02 -16.76
N GLN A 28 -15.69 3.87 -17.76
CA GLN A 28 -14.64 4.28 -18.71
C GLN A 28 -13.48 4.99 -18.00
N ARG A 29 -13.77 5.90 -17.07
CA ARG A 29 -12.74 6.59 -16.27
C ARG A 29 -11.97 5.62 -15.38
N LEU A 30 -12.67 4.69 -14.72
CA LEU A 30 -12.04 3.64 -13.92
C LEU A 30 -11.09 2.78 -14.78
N SER A 31 -11.49 2.40 -15.99
CA SER A 31 -10.64 1.64 -16.91
C SER A 31 -9.37 2.42 -17.27
N ALA A 32 -9.50 3.71 -17.64
CA ALA A 32 -8.35 4.54 -17.99
C ALA A 32 -7.37 4.74 -16.81
N LEU A 33 -7.90 4.88 -15.59
CA LEU A 33 -7.09 4.93 -14.38
C LEU A 33 -6.41 3.58 -14.08
N GLN A 34 -7.10 2.47 -14.31
CA GLN A 34 -6.53 1.13 -14.19
C GLN A 34 -5.34 0.95 -15.13
N ASP A 35 -5.44 1.36 -16.39
CA ASP A 35 -4.33 1.31 -17.37
C ASP A 35 -3.14 2.19 -16.94
N THR A 36 -3.43 3.32 -16.28
CA THR A 36 -2.41 4.21 -15.74
C THR A 36 -1.68 3.58 -14.55
N VAL A 37 -2.42 2.96 -13.64
CA VAL A 37 -1.86 2.26 -12.48
C VAL A 37 -1.09 1.01 -12.93
N HIS A 38 -1.60 0.27 -13.92
CA HIS A 38 -0.96 -0.89 -14.51
C HIS A 38 0.44 -0.54 -15.02
N ARG A 39 0.55 0.46 -15.90
CA ARG A 39 1.84 0.92 -16.44
C ARG A 39 2.82 1.29 -15.34
N LYS A 40 2.36 2.05 -14.33
CA LYS A 40 3.20 2.43 -13.18
C LYS A 40 3.75 1.23 -12.39
N LEU A 41 2.98 0.14 -12.26
CA LEU A 41 3.43 -1.07 -11.54
C LEU A 41 4.37 -1.91 -12.41
N VAL A 42 4.08 -2.04 -13.70
CA VAL A 42 4.94 -2.75 -14.65
C VAL A 42 6.30 -2.03 -14.81
N ASP A 43 6.30 -0.70 -14.86
CA ASP A 43 7.54 0.11 -14.90
C ASP A 43 8.41 -0.09 -13.64
N GLN A 44 7.83 -0.58 -12.54
CA GLN A 44 8.57 -0.96 -11.33
C GLN A 44 9.04 -2.42 -11.31
N GLY A 45 8.85 -3.15 -12.42
CA GLY A 45 9.24 -4.54 -12.57
C GLY A 45 8.25 -5.53 -11.95
N ILE A 46 7.02 -5.12 -11.65
CA ILE A 46 5.96 -6.04 -11.23
C ILE A 46 5.37 -6.73 -12.47
N LEU A 47 5.28 -8.05 -12.45
CA LEU A 47 4.65 -8.81 -13.53
C LEU A 47 3.14 -8.60 -13.55
N SER A 48 2.56 -8.53 -14.74
CA SER A 48 1.12 -8.25 -14.90
C SER A 48 0.21 -9.24 -14.17
N GLU A 49 0.62 -10.51 -14.09
CA GLU A 49 -0.08 -11.58 -13.35
C GLU A 49 -0.08 -11.41 -11.83
N ASP A 50 0.89 -10.67 -11.31
CA ASP A 50 1.07 -10.39 -9.88
C ASP A 50 0.33 -9.11 -9.43
N ILE A 51 -0.39 -8.45 -10.34
CA ILE A 51 -1.12 -7.20 -10.08
C ILE A 51 -2.60 -7.48 -9.88
N SER A 52 -3.15 -6.99 -8.77
CA SER A 52 -4.59 -6.93 -8.51
C SER A 52 -5.06 -5.49 -8.43
N TYR A 53 -6.35 -5.24 -8.71
CA TYR A 53 -6.93 -3.90 -8.69
C TYR A 53 -8.15 -3.83 -7.78
N GLU A 54 -8.25 -2.72 -7.06
CA GLU A 54 -9.43 -2.31 -6.30
C GLU A 54 -9.95 -1.00 -6.90
N LEU A 55 -11.21 -1.01 -7.33
CA LEU A 55 -11.89 0.12 -7.97
C LEU A 55 -12.83 0.76 -6.96
N TYR A 56 -12.85 2.10 -6.89
CA TYR A 56 -13.65 2.84 -5.93
C TYR A 56 -14.37 4.03 -6.56
N LEU A 57 -15.57 4.31 -6.06
CA LEU A 57 -16.27 5.58 -6.25
C LEU A 57 -16.41 6.27 -4.90
N ASN A 58 -16.03 7.54 -4.81
CA ASN A 58 -16.35 8.36 -3.65
C ASN A 58 -17.73 8.98 -3.85
N MET A 59 -18.70 8.50 -3.06
CA MET A 59 -20.12 8.77 -3.24
C MET A 59 -20.70 9.49 -2.02
N ARG A 60 -21.61 10.42 -2.24
CA ARG A 60 -22.35 11.10 -1.16
C ARG A 60 -23.77 11.41 -1.58
N TYR A 61 -24.64 11.69 -0.62
CA TYR A 61 -25.93 12.25 -0.94
C TYR A 61 -25.81 13.73 -1.33
N GLN A 62 -26.64 14.19 -2.26
CA GLN A 62 -26.68 15.60 -2.60
C GLN A 62 -27.05 16.44 -1.36
N GLY A 63 -26.28 17.50 -1.12
CA GLY A 63 -26.45 18.38 0.03
C GLY A 63 -25.82 17.85 1.33
N THR A 64 -25.11 16.72 1.30
CA THR A 64 -24.23 16.30 2.40
C THR A 64 -22.78 16.65 2.08
N GLU A 65 -21.97 16.82 3.13
CA GLU A 65 -20.54 17.08 3.02
C GLU A 65 -19.72 15.77 3.05
N THR A 66 -20.24 14.74 3.73
CA THR A 66 -19.51 13.48 3.92
C THR A 66 -19.68 12.54 2.74
N SER A 67 -18.55 12.13 2.15
CA SER A 67 -18.48 11.11 1.11
C SER A 67 -17.98 9.78 1.67
N ILE A 68 -18.48 8.70 1.10
CA ILE A 68 -18.12 7.31 1.43
C ILE A 68 -17.37 6.74 0.23
N MET A 69 -16.22 6.11 0.51
CA MET A 69 -15.44 5.41 -0.49
C MET A 69 -16.02 4.01 -0.72
N VAL A 70 -16.73 3.83 -1.82
CA VAL A 70 -17.45 2.60 -2.15
C VAL A 70 -16.60 1.77 -3.09
N ARG A 71 -16.13 0.61 -2.62
CA ARG A 71 -15.43 -0.37 -3.46
C ARG A 71 -16.41 -1.01 -4.44
N LYS A 72 -15.97 -1.26 -5.67
CA LYS A 72 -16.76 -1.99 -6.66
C LYS A 72 -17.20 -3.35 -6.11
N PRO A 73 -18.52 -3.60 -5.94
CA PRO A 73 -19.02 -4.90 -5.52
C PRO A 73 -18.97 -5.90 -6.68
N GLN A 74 -19.16 -7.19 -6.39
CA GLN A 74 -19.09 -8.25 -7.40
C GLN A 74 -20.20 -8.15 -8.45
N ASP A 75 -21.39 -7.70 -8.06
CA ASP A 75 -22.53 -7.45 -8.94
C ASP A 75 -22.44 -6.12 -9.71
N GLY A 76 -21.49 -5.25 -9.33
CA GLY A 76 -21.31 -3.92 -9.89
C GLY A 76 -22.26 -2.84 -9.37
N ASP A 77 -23.20 -3.16 -8.46
CA ASP A 77 -24.18 -2.20 -7.95
C ASP A 77 -23.59 -1.29 -6.85
N PHE A 78 -22.86 -0.27 -7.30
CA PHE A 78 -22.31 0.76 -6.40
C PHE A 78 -23.39 1.47 -5.58
N LYS A 79 -24.62 1.58 -6.09
CA LYS A 79 -25.70 2.29 -5.39
C LYS A 79 -26.19 1.50 -4.19
N GLN A 80 -26.38 0.19 -4.33
CA GLN A 80 -26.72 -0.68 -3.21
C GLN A 80 -25.60 -0.72 -2.17
N GLU A 81 -24.35 -0.89 -2.61
CA GLU A 81 -23.20 -0.91 -1.70
C GLU A 81 -23.06 0.42 -0.94
N PHE A 82 -23.21 1.56 -1.63
CA PHE A 82 -23.23 2.88 -1.01
C PHE A 82 -24.29 2.99 0.09
N LYS A 83 -25.53 2.56 -0.20
CA LYS A 83 -26.63 2.59 0.78
C LYS A 83 -26.30 1.70 1.97
N MET A 84 -25.77 0.50 1.75
CA MET A 84 -25.38 -0.41 2.82
C MET A 84 -24.31 0.20 3.72
N MET A 85 -23.26 0.78 3.11
CA MET A 85 -22.21 1.47 3.85
C MET A 85 -22.72 2.69 4.60
N HIS A 86 -23.58 3.51 3.99
CA HIS A 86 -24.19 4.68 4.64
C HIS A 86 -25.08 4.28 5.82
N LEU A 87 -25.87 3.22 5.68
CA LEU A 87 -26.69 2.69 6.78
C LEU A 87 -25.80 2.15 7.91
N ARG A 88 -24.70 1.48 7.60
CA ARG A 88 -23.75 0.99 8.61
C ARG A 88 -23.07 2.13 9.35
N GLU A 89 -22.67 3.18 8.65
CA GLU A 89 -21.93 4.31 9.22
C GLU A 89 -22.82 5.26 10.01
N PHE A 90 -24.01 5.57 9.49
CA PHE A 90 -24.87 6.63 10.03
C PHE A 90 -26.19 6.11 10.63
N SER A 91 -26.50 4.82 10.50
CA SER A 91 -27.75 4.20 10.99
C SER A 91 -29.04 4.78 10.40
N PHE A 92 -28.96 5.49 9.26
CA PHE A 92 -30.13 5.94 8.51
C PHE A 92 -29.85 5.99 7.00
N LEU A 93 -30.91 6.11 6.21
CA LEU A 93 -30.86 6.35 4.77
C LEU A 93 -31.68 7.59 4.44
N PHE A 94 -31.23 8.34 3.45
CA PHE A 94 -32.07 9.40 2.87
C PHE A 94 -33.16 8.80 1.98
N PRO A 95 -34.28 9.52 1.77
CA PRO A 95 -35.33 9.10 0.84
C PRO A 95 -34.77 8.75 -0.54
N ASN A 96 -35.41 7.79 -1.23
CA ASN A 96 -34.94 7.28 -2.52
C ASN A 96 -34.84 8.36 -3.62
N GLN A 97 -35.54 9.48 -3.47
CA GLN A 97 -35.49 10.61 -4.39
C GLN A 97 -34.22 11.47 -4.23
N ARG A 98 -33.48 11.37 -3.11
CA ARG A 98 -32.28 12.19 -2.92
C ARG A 98 -31.17 11.71 -3.87
N PRO A 99 -30.66 12.58 -4.76
CA PRO A 99 -29.61 12.19 -5.69
C PRO A 99 -28.33 11.78 -4.96
N ILE A 100 -27.60 10.83 -5.53
CA ILE A 100 -26.27 10.45 -5.08
C ILE A 100 -25.28 11.10 -6.04
N ILE A 101 -24.28 11.77 -5.50
CA ILE A 101 -23.19 12.43 -6.24
C ILE A 101 -21.95 11.55 -6.14
N VAL A 102 -21.21 11.44 -7.25
CA VAL A 102 -19.86 10.87 -7.29
C VAL A 102 -18.86 12.02 -7.38
N ASP A 103 -18.09 12.24 -6.32
CA ASP A 103 -17.11 13.32 -6.28
C ASP A 103 -15.86 12.95 -7.08
N ASP A 104 -15.36 11.72 -6.93
CA ASP A 104 -14.20 11.20 -7.66
C ASP A 104 -14.25 9.68 -7.88
N VAL A 105 -13.41 9.24 -8.83
CA VAL A 105 -13.12 7.84 -9.12
C VAL A 105 -11.69 7.52 -8.72
N ARG A 106 -11.46 6.34 -8.14
CA ARG A 106 -10.14 5.92 -7.68
C ARG A 106 -9.87 4.47 -8.06
N VAL A 107 -8.63 4.20 -8.45
CA VAL A 107 -8.12 2.84 -8.69
C VAL A 107 -6.85 2.63 -7.87
N ARG A 108 -6.82 1.51 -7.15
CA ARG A 108 -5.67 1.06 -6.37
C ARG A 108 -5.17 -0.26 -6.94
N GLY A 109 -3.96 -0.25 -7.46
CA GLY A 109 -3.26 -1.43 -7.94
C GLY A 109 -2.30 -1.92 -6.87
N ILE A 110 -2.31 -3.23 -6.65
CA ILE A 110 -1.50 -3.91 -5.64
C ILE A 110 -0.68 -4.96 -6.37
N GLY A 111 0.62 -4.70 -6.49
CA GLY A 111 1.62 -5.63 -6.98
C GLY A 111 2.15 -6.49 -5.86
N THR A 112 1.99 -7.81 -5.97
CA THR A 112 2.64 -8.77 -5.07
C THR A 112 3.98 -9.20 -5.66
N ASN A 113 5.05 -9.30 -4.86
CA ASN A 113 6.34 -9.79 -5.37
C ASN A 113 6.38 -11.33 -5.37
N GLY A 114 5.36 -11.98 -5.94
CA GLY A 114 5.18 -13.44 -5.89
C GLY A 114 6.38 -14.19 -6.47
N HIS A 115 6.89 -13.72 -7.61
CA HIS A 115 8.03 -14.35 -8.30
C HIS A 115 9.38 -14.22 -7.58
N LEU A 116 9.61 -13.13 -6.84
CA LEU A 116 10.83 -13.02 -5.99
C LEU A 116 10.81 -13.99 -4.80
N ARG A 117 9.64 -14.50 -4.40
CA ARG A 117 9.54 -15.50 -3.32
C ARG A 117 9.85 -16.92 -3.78
N LEU A 118 9.65 -17.22 -5.05
CA LEU A 118 9.88 -18.56 -5.62
C LEU A 118 11.35 -18.78 -6.01
N ASN A 119 12.04 -17.72 -6.45
CA ASN A 119 13.43 -17.81 -6.91
C ASN A 119 14.50 -17.50 -5.84
N ARG A 120 14.11 -17.28 -4.59
CA ARG A 120 15.07 -17.17 -3.48
C ARG A 120 15.11 -18.51 -2.76
N PRO A 121 16.29 -19.14 -2.55
CA PRO A 121 16.39 -20.27 -1.64
C PRO A 121 15.77 -19.87 -0.31
N ARG A 122 15.07 -20.79 0.34
CA ARG A 122 14.47 -20.49 1.65
C ARG A 122 15.60 -20.00 2.56
N LEU A 123 15.36 -19.00 3.42
CA LEU A 123 16.42 -18.48 4.31
C LEU A 123 17.14 -19.61 5.08
N GLY A 124 16.42 -20.69 5.41
CA GLY A 124 16.97 -21.90 6.02
C GLY A 124 17.86 -22.77 5.13
N GLU A 125 17.82 -22.64 3.81
CA GLU A 125 18.73 -23.26 2.85
C GLU A 125 19.99 -22.41 2.65
N GLU A 126 19.85 -21.07 2.60
CA GLU A 126 21.01 -20.15 2.59
C GLU A 126 21.87 -20.33 3.85
N LEU A 127 21.24 -20.47 5.02
CA LEU A 127 21.94 -20.74 6.30
C LEU A 127 22.75 -22.04 6.28
N LYS A 128 22.33 -23.06 5.51
CA LYS A 128 23.10 -24.31 5.37
C LYS A 128 24.35 -24.14 4.50
N SER A 129 24.32 -23.21 3.55
CA SER A 129 25.44 -22.93 2.64
C SER A 129 26.42 -21.87 3.16
N THR A 130 26.07 -21.19 4.26
CA THR A 130 26.89 -20.11 4.81
C THR A 130 28.01 -20.73 5.66
N ASN A 131 29.25 -20.62 5.17
CA ASN A 131 30.42 -21.01 5.95
C ASN A 131 30.72 -19.92 6.99
N PHE A 132 30.48 -20.23 8.26
CA PHE A 132 30.95 -19.41 9.37
C PHE A 132 32.46 -19.60 9.51
N THR A 133 33.24 -18.60 9.12
CA THR A 133 34.66 -18.59 9.45
C THR A 133 34.83 -18.14 10.90
N PRO A 134 35.43 -18.96 11.78
CA PRO A 134 35.77 -18.50 13.12
C PRO A 134 36.69 -17.29 13.01
N VAL A 135 36.36 -16.23 13.73
CA VAL A 135 37.17 -15.02 13.82
C VAL A 135 38.57 -15.41 14.33
N SER A 136 39.63 -14.91 13.68
CA SER A 136 41.00 -15.20 14.12
C SER A 136 41.22 -14.73 15.56
N LYS A 137 42.00 -15.48 16.34
CA LYS A 137 42.29 -15.13 17.75
C LYS A 137 42.90 -13.72 17.91
N GLU A 138 43.54 -13.21 16.85
CA GLU A 138 44.10 -11.84 16.78
C GLU A 138 43.03 -10.74 16.79
N THR A 139 41.81 -11.05 16.34
CA THR A 139 40.68 -10.11 16.30
C THR A 139 39.80 -10.24 17.55
N VAL A 140 39.88 -11.36 18.29
CA VAL A 140 38.98 -11.70 19.41
C VAL A 140 39.27 -10.89 20.68
N GLU A 141 40.47 -10.34 20.86
CA GLU A 141 40.78 -9.51 22.02
C GLU A 141 41.48 -8.20 21.63
N ARG A 142 40.70 -7.18 21.26
CA ARG A 142 41.02 -5.85 21.78
C ARG A 142 40.56 -5.81 23.23
N LYS A 143 41.44 -6.26 24.11
CA LYS A 143 41.39 -5.97 25.53
C LYS A 143 41.59 -4.46 25.70
N VAL A 144 40.50 -3.71 25.55
CA VAL A 144 40.43 -2.37 26.11
C VAL A 144 40.64 -2.52 27.62
N TRP A 145 41.18 -1.50 28.27
CA TRP A 145 41.42 -1.35 29.72
C TRP A 145 42.80 -1.83 30.23
N ALA A 146 43.78 -0.90 30.30
CA ALA A 146 44.55 -0.62 31.53
C ALA A 146 45.61 0.53 31.47
N ASP A 147 45.65 1.44 30.49
CA ASP A 147 46.63 2.56 30.51
C ASP A 147 46.13 3.84 31.22
N VAL A 148 45.19 3.74 32.16
CA VAL A 148 44.76 4.92 32.96
C VAL A 148 45.26 4.89 34.41
N ILE A 149 45.84 3.80 34.91
CA ILE A 149 46.33 3.78 36.31
C ILE A 149 47.65 3.00 36.44
N ARG A 150 48.76 3.63 36.05
CA ARG A 150 50.04 3.65 36.79
C ARG A 150 51.18 4.20 35.93
N ASN A 151 51.36 5.52 35.97
CA ASN A 151 52.60 6.21 36.32
C ASN A 151 52.44 7.66 35.90
N ASP A 152 52.30 8.55 36.87
CA ASP A 152 52.90 9.89 36.87
C ASP A 152 52.49 10.58 38.17
N PHE A 153 53.01 10.05 39.28
CA PHE A 153 53.22 10.86 40.46
C PHE A 153 54.70 10.77 40.82
N ILE A 154 55.30 11.95 40.96
CA ILE A 154 56.65 12.27 41.43
C ILE A 154 57.76 12.24 40.36
N THR A 155 57.98 13.36 39.67
CA THR A 155 59.07 14.30 40.01
C THR A 155 59.10 15.53 39.09
N ASN A 156 59.41 16.68 39.70
CA ASN A 156 59.83 17.97 39.13
C ASN A 156 58.75 19.02 38.81
N LEU A 157 58.43 19.81 39.84
CA LEU A 157 58.26 21.26 39.70
C LEU A 157 59.08 21.95 40.80
N ASN A 158 59.93 22.87 40.35
CA ASN A 158 60.57 23.93 41.12
C ASN A 158 59.54 24.77 41.88
#